data_AF-A0A5B0P395-F1
#
_entry.id   AF-A0A5B0P395-F1
#
_cell.length_a   1.000
_cell.length_b   1.000
_cell.length_c   1.000
_cell.angle_alpha   90.00
_cell.angle_beta   90.00
_cell.angle_gamma   90.00
#
_symmetry.space_group_name_H-M   'P 1'
#
loop_
_entity.id
_entity.type
_entity.pdbx_description
1 polymer ?
#
loop_
_entity_poly.entity_id
_entity_poly.type
_entity_poly.pdbx_seq_one_letter_code
_entity_poly.pdbx_strand_id
1 'polypeptide(L)'
;MPHLAHCLNETLRLRATGAWVRLADKSFHLSPQGNQTSGVICPPGFIVLSPMPVSLNPSTYPNPSRWDPYRYERAPFISSPSGSNKDAARHIPIDKQYLVPPTTPSSPYFASWGLGQGHCPGKHLAYKMISMTVARFFDKFEVRPTKEYFENANFEDVAVAGVQRLKNEFTVLIRKRV
;
A
#
# COMPACT_ATOMS: atom_id res chain seq x y z
N MET A 1 -3.96 9.58 15.21
CA MET A 1 -5.01 9.92 14.23
C MET A 1 -5.22 8.72 13.31
N PRO A 2 -6.04 7.73 13.70
CA PRO A 2 -6.20 6.48 12.94
C PRO A 2 -6.65 6.70 11.50
N HIS A 3 -7.62 7.60 11.29
CA HIS A 3 -8.11 7.94 9.95
C HIS A 3 -7.02 8.46 9.02
N LEU A 4 -6.14 9.35 9.49
CA LEU A 4 -5.03 9.86 8.67
C LEU A 4 -4.03 8.76 8.29
N ALA A 5 -3.74 7.83 9.21
CA ALA A 5 -2.90 6.68 8.92
C ALA A 5 -3.54 5.76 7.86
N HIS A 6 -4.85 5.51 7.95
CA HIS A 6 -5.59 4.77 6.94
C HIS A 6 -5.56 5.46 5.57
N CYS A 7 -5.72 6.77 5.50
CA CYS A 7 -5.59 7.55 4.27
C CYS A 7 -4.19 7.41 3.65
N LEU A 8 -3.15 7.49 4.48
CA LEU A 8 -1.77 7.31 4.05
C LEU A 8 -1.52 5.89 3.53
N ASN A 9 -1.98 4.88 4.25
CA ASN A 9 -1.83 3.47 3.88
C ASN A 9 -2.52 3.17 2.55
N GLU A 10 -3.75 3.65 2.37
CA GLU A 10 -4.47 3.46 1.12
C GLU A 10 -3.84 4.19 -0.06
N THR A 11 -3.29 5.38 0.19
CA THR A 11 -2.54 6.12 -0.83
C THR A 11 -1.28 5.36 -1.23
N LEU A 12 -0.50 4.89 -0.27
CA LEU A 12 0.72 4.10 -0.52
C LEU A 12 0.42 2.77 -1.20
N ARG A 13 -0.67 2.09 -0.85
CA ARG A 13 -1.08 0.84 -1.51
C ARG A 13 -1.27 1.05 -3.02
N LEU A 14 -1.97 2.12 -3.39
CA LEU A 14 -2.29 2.42 -4.80
C LEU A 14 -1.16 3.09 -5.57
N ARG A 15 -0.26 3.80 -4.88
CA ARG A 15 0.71 4.70 -5.53
C ARG A 15 2.16 4.31 -5.33
N ALA A 16 2.51 3.38 -4.45
CA ALA A 16 3.87 2.88 -4.34
C ALA A 16 4.10 1.76 -5.38
N THR A 17 4.53 2.15 -6.58
CA THR A 17 4.66 1.28 -7.76
C THR A 17 6.09 0.82 -8.05
N GLY A 18 7.05 1.15 -7.19
CA GLY A 18 8.47 0.87 -7.42
C GLY A 18 8.78 -0.59 -7.77
N ALA A 19 9.74 -0.79 -8.67
CA ALA A 19 10.23 -2.12 -9.02
C ALA A 19 11.40 -2.51 -8.11
N TRP A 20 11.39 -3.74 -7.59
CA TRP A 20 12.55 -4.31 -6.91
C TRP A 20 13.31 -5.20 -7.87
N VAL A 21 14.58 -4.87 -8.06
CA VAL A 21 15.48 -5.63 -8.93
C VAL A 21 16.48 -6.38 -8.08
N ARG A 22 16.71 -7.64 -8.42
CA ARG A 22 17.77 -8.48 -7.84
C ARG A 22 18.53 -9.18 -8.98
N LEU A 23 19.82 -9.40 -8.78
CA LEU A 23 20.60 -10.29 -9.62
C LEU A 23 20.70 -11.65 -8.92
N ALA A 24 20.27 -12.70 -9.59
CA ALA A 24 20.50 -14.08 -9.14
C ALA A 24 21.74 -14.62 -9.83
N ASP A 25 22.82 -14.81 -9.07
CA ASP A 25 24.08 -15.36 -9.58
C ASP A 25 23.98 -16.85 -9.93
N LYS A 26 23.01 -17.54 -9.33
CA LYS A 26 22.76 -18.98 -9.48
C LYS A 26 21.27 -19.24 -9.66
N SER A 27 20.94 -20.39 -10.23
CA SER A 27 19.57 -20.86 -10.26
C SER A 27 19.04 -21.10 -8.85
N PHE A 28 17.75 -20.88 -8.66
CA PHE A 28 17.07 -21.11 -7.38
C PHE A 28 15.65 -21.63 -7.62
N HIS A 29 15.09 -22.27 -6.59
CA HIS A 29 13.76 -22.85 -6.65
C HIS A 29 12.75 -21.91 -5.98
N LEU A 30 11.68 -21.60 -6.69
CA LEU A 30 10.47 -21.05 -6.08
C LEU A 30 9.64 -22.20 -5.53
N SER A 31 9.21 -22.06 -4.28
CA SER A 31 8.25 -23.01 -3.68
C SER A 31 6.95 -23.02 -4.49
N PRO A 32 6.27 -24.18 -4.60
CA PRO A 32 4.98 -24.24 -5.28
C PRO A 32 3.98 -23.27 -4.65
N GLN A 33 3.24 -22.53 -5.48
CA GLN A 33 2.18 -21.64 -5.02
C GLN A 33 0.81 -22.11 -5.53
N GLY A 34 -0.20 -22.05 -4.65
CA GLY A 34 -1.57 -22.43 -4.97
C GLY A 34 -1.70 -23.90 -5.37
N ASN A 35 -2.27 -24.16 -6.54
CA ASN A 35 -2.51 -25.52 -7.05
C ASN A 35 -1.31 -26.12 -7.81
N GLN A 36 -0.14 -25.46 -7.80
CA GLN A 36 1.04 -26.01 -8.45
C GLN A 36 1.61 -27.16 -7.62
N THR A 37 1.82 -28.31 -8.26
CA THR A 37 2.38 -29.52 -7.63
C THR A 37 3.91 -29.51 -7.58
N SER A 38 4.56 -28.71 -8.43
CA SER A 38 6.01 -28.70 -8.61
C SER A 38 6.54 -27.27 -8.52
N GLY A 39 7.68 -27.08 -7.85
CA GLY A 39 8.35 -25.78 -7.77
C GLY A 39 8.92 -25.35 -9.12
N VAL A 40 9.09 -24.04 -9.31
CA VAL A 40 9.67 -23.47 -10.53
C VAL A 40 11.16 -23.24 -10.32
N ILE A 41 12.00 -23.70 -11.26
CA ILE A 41 13.44 -23.38 -11.27
C ILE A 41 13.63 -22.07 -12.02
N CYS A 42 14.11 -21.05 -11.33
CA CYS A 42 14.49 -19.79 -11.93
C CYS A 42 15.97 -19.83 -12.32
N PRO A 43 16.33 -19.51 -13.59
CA PRO A 43 17.73 -19.45 -14.02
C PRO A 43 18.44 -18.23 -13.40
N PRO A 44 19.79 -18.20 -13.46
CA PRO A 44 20.55 -17.00 -13.15
C PRO A 44 20.12 -15.80 -14.01
N GLY A 45 20.18 -14.59 -13.46
CA GLY A 45 19.84 -13.35 -14.17
C GLY A 45 19.09 -12.33 -13.33
N PHE A 46 18.56 -11.30 -13.99
CA PHE A 46 17.78 -10.25 -13.33
C PHE A 46 16.38 -10.75 -12.98
N ILE A 47 15.99 -10.53 -11.73
CA ILE A 47 14.64 -10.73 -11.22
C ILE A 47 14.05 -9.35 -10.97
N VAL A 48 12.87 -9.10 -11.54
CA VAL A 48 12.12 -7.87 -11.33
C VAL A 48 10.80 -8.20 -10.65
N LEU A 49 10.53 -7.54 -9.53
CA LEU A 49 9.33 -7.71 -8.72
C LEU A 49 8.59 -6.38 -8.63
N SER A 50 7.27 -6.42 -8.76
CA SER A 50 6.40 -5.26 -8.52
C SER A 50 5.55 -5.49 -7.27
N PRO A 51 5.30 -4.47 -6.43
CA PRO A 51 4.34 -4.54 -5.34
C PRO A 51 2.88 -4.54 -5.84
N MET A 52 2.64 -4.15 -7.10
CA MET A 52 1.28 -3.94 -7.61
C MET A 52 0.39 -5.18 -7.59
N PRO A 53 0.86 -6.40 -7.92
CA PRO A 53 0.05 -7.61 -7.79
C PRO A 53 -0.43 -7.88 -6.36
N VAL A 54 0.34 -7.48 -5.33
CA VAL A 54 -0.10 -7.54 -3.93
C VAL A 54 -1.19 -6.49 -3.68
N SER A 55 -0.90 -5.23 -4.03
CA SER A 55 -1.79 -4.10 -3.80
C SER A 55 -3.13 -4.24 -4.51
N LEU A 56 -3.14 -4.84 -5.70
CA LEU A 56 -4.33 -4.98 -6.55
C LEU A 56 -5.00 -6.36 -6.47
N ASN A 57 -4.53 -7.26 -5.58
CA ASN A 57 -5.15 -8.57 -5.44
C ASN A 57 -6.58 -8.44 -4.87
N PRO A 58 -7.65 -8.78 -5.62
CA PRO A 58 -9.03 -8.64 -5.15
C PRO A 58 -9.37 -9.57 -3.99
N SER A 59 -8.61 -10.67 -3.82
CA SER A 59 -8.78 -11.61 -2.69
C SER A 59 -8.33 -11.00 -1.37
N THR A 60 -7.34 -10.10 -1.42
CA THR A 60 -6.83 -9.34 -0.26
C THR A 60 -7.57 -8.02 -0.11
N TYR A 61 -7.77 -7.30 -1.22
CA TYR A 61 -8.30 -5.95 -1.29
C TYR A 61 -9.58 -5.92 -2.14
N PRO A 62 -10.78 -6.05 -1.55
CA PRO A 62 -12.03 -5.88 -2.28
C PRO A 62 -12.08 -4.50 -2.96
N ASN A 63 -12.55 -4.47 -4.21
CA ASN A 63 -12.51 -3.30 -5.10
C ASN A 63 -11.10 -2.65 -5.12
N PRO A 64 -10.09 -3.38 -5.60
CA PRO A 64 -8.68 -3.02 -5.37
C PRO A 64 -8.25 -1.69 -5.99
N SER A 65 -8.90 -1.25 -7.07
CA SER A 65 -8.59 0.04 -7.72
C SER A 65 -9.19 1.25 -6.99
N ARG A 66 -10.16 1.05 -6.10
CA ARG A 66 -10.82 2.12 -5.36
C ARG A 66 -9.95 2.54 -4.18
N TRP A 67 -9.71 3.85 -4.07
CA TRP A 67 -9.16 4.46 -2.86
C TRP A 67 -10.24 4.49 -1.78
N ASP A 68 -10.05 3.69 -0.75
CA ASP A 68 -10.95 3.58 0.39
C ASP A 68 -10.17 3.41 1.71
N PRO A 69 -9.95 4.50 2.47
CA PRO A 69 -9.29 4.44 3.78
C PRO A 69 -10.03 3.57 4.80
N TYR A 70 -11.36 3.49 4.71
CA TYR A 70 -12.16 2.71 5.67
C TYR A 70 -12.04 1.21 5.44
N ARG A 71 -11.31 0.75 4.40
CA ARG A 71 -11.10 -0.69 4.17
C ARG A 71 -10.41 -1.38 5.34
N TYR A 72 -9.54 -0.66 6.03
CA TYR A 72 -8.79 -1.19 7.17
C TYR A 72 -9.68 -1.34 8.41
N GLU A 73 -10.93 -0.91 8.36
CA GLU A 73 -11.91 -1.00 9.45
C GLU A 73 -12.89 -2.18 9.28
N ARG A 74 -12.73 -2.98 8.23
CA ARG A 74 -13.64 -4.08 7.88
C ARG A 74 -12.87 -5.33 7.46
N ALA A 75 -13.58 -6.45 7.36
CA ALA A 75 -13.02 -7.70 6.83
C ALA A 75 -12.39 -7.47 5.42
N PRO A 76 -11.23 -8.07 5.12
CA PRO A 76 -10.51 -9.07 5.92
C PRO A 76 -9.58 -8.50 7.02
N PHE A 77 -9.47 -7.18 7.21
CA PHE A 77 -8.42 -6.56 8.02
C PHE A 77 -8.74 -6.40 9.51
N ILE A 78 -10.01 -6.51 9.89
CA ILE A 78 -10.46 -6.51 11.28
C ILE A 78 -11.26 -7.79 11.57
N SER A 79 -10.94 -8.44 12.68
CA SER A 79 -11.81 -9.42 13.33
C SER A 79 -12.96 -8.69 14.02
N SER A 80 -14.20 -8.94 13.62
CA SER A 80 -15.35 -8.50 14.42
C SER A 80 -15.16 -8.99 15.87
N PRO A 81 -15.40 -8.16 16.88
CA PRO A 81 -15.58 -8.67 18.23
C PRO A 81 -16.85 -9.53 18.19
N SER A 82 -16.71 -10.82 18.51
CA SER A 82 -17.79 -11.79 18.78
C SER A 82 -18.85 -12.02 17.68
N GLY A 83 -18.84 -13.21 17.06
CA GLY A 83 -20.10 -13.91 16.76
C GLY A 83 -20.28 -14.57 15.39
N SER A 84 -19.53 -14.24 14.34
CA SER A 84 -19.74 -14.87 13.02
C SER A 84 -18.64 -15.86 12.68
N ASN A 85 -18.91 -17.12 13.03
CA ASN A 85 -18.10 -18.29 12.75
C ASN A 85 -18.20 -18.69 11.27
N LYS A 86 -17.97 -17.75 10.34
CA LYS A 86 -18.13 -18.00 8.91
C LYS A 86 -16.89 -17.86 8.03
N ASP A 87 -15.74 -17.37 8.50
CA ASP A 87 -14.45 -17.55 7.81
C ASP A 87 -13.27 -17.09 8.68
N ALA A 88 -12.88 -17.89 9.66
CA ALA A 88 -11.65 -17.63 10.44
C ALA A 88 -10.38 -17.63 9.56
N ALA A 89 -10.42 -18.26 8.38
CA ALA A 89 -9.29 -18.51 7.50
C ALA A 89 -8.77 -17.31 6.69
N ARG A 90 -9.39 -16.12 6.78
CA ARG A 90 -8.98 -14.92 6.00
C ARG A 90 -8.84 -13.65 6.82
N HIS A 91 -8.50 -13.76 8.10
CA HIS A 91 -8.18 -12.59 8.90
C HIS A 91 -6.75 -12.11 8.63
N ILE A 92 -6.62 -10.86 8.21
CA ILE A 92 -5.34 -10.20 7.99
C ILE A 92 -5.09 -9.23 9.15
N PRO A 93 -4.15 -9.51 10.05
CA PRO A 93 -3.94 -8.67 11.23
C PRO A 93 -3.35 -7.31 10.85
N ILE A 94 -3.91 -6.25 11.40
CA ILE A 94 -3.34 -4.91 11.29
C ILE A 94 -2.34 -4.65 12.41
N ASP A 95 -1.16 -4.13 12.06
CA ASP A 95 -0.18 -3.63 13.03
C ASP A 95 -0.73 -2.45 13.85
N LYS A 96 -0.51 -2.46 15.16
CA LYS A 96 -1.06 -1.44 16.08
C LYS A 96 -0.41 -0.06 15.93
N GLN A 97 0.83 0.01 15.43
CA GLN A 97 1.59 1.26 15.40
C GLN A 97 1.32 2.07 14.13
N TYR A 98 1.30 1.41 12.98
CA TYR A 98 1.17 2.03 11.65
C TYR A 98 -0.17 1.72 10.96
N LEU A 99 -1.01 0.88 11.58
CA LEU A 99 -2.31 0.48 11.07
C LEU A 99 -2.26 -0.12 9.66
N VAL A 100 -1.17 -0.84 9.36
CA VAL A 100 -0.94 -1.52 8.08
C VAL A 100 -1.09 -3.03 8.21
N PRO A 101 -1.49 -3.73 7.14
CA PRO A 101 -1.36 -5.18 7.04
C PRO A 101 0.11 -5.64 7.16
N PRO A 102 0.35 -6.94 7.36
CA PRO A 102 1.70 -7.47 7.49
C PRO A 102 2.53 -7.23 6.23
N THR A 103 3.82 -6.95 6.46
CA THR A 103 4.81 -6.63 5.41
C THR A 103 5.91 -7.69 5.37
N THR A 104 5.66 -8.90 5.87
CA THR A 104 6.67 -9.97 5.94
C THR A 104 6.69 -10.75 4.62
N PRO A 105 7.83 -11.38 4.24
CA PRO A 105 7.88 -12.22 3.05
C PRO A 105 6.89 -13.39 3.05
N SER A 106 6.56 -13.93 4.23
CA SER A 106 5.58 -15.01 4.40
C SER A 106 4.12 -14.54 4.37
N SER A 107 3.89 -13.25 4.61
CA SER A 107 2.55 -12.63 4.60
C SER A 107 2.64 -11.23 4.00
N PRO A 108 2.92 -11.11 2.69
CA PRO A 108 3.22 -9.83 2.06
C PRO A 108 1.92 -9.14 1.66
N TYR A 109 1.07 -8.79 2.62
CA TYR A 109 -0.21 -8.14 2.34
C TYR A 109 -0.05 -6.66 2.06
N PHE A 110 1.03 -6.02 2.54
CA PHE A 110 1.35 -4.64 2.26
C PHE A 110 2.84 -4.51 1.93
N ALA A 111 3.13 -4.04 0.71
CA ALA A 111 4.48 -4.13 0.16
C ALA A 111 5.06 -2.75 -0.26
N SER A 112 4.35 -1.64 0.00
CA SER A 112 4.74 -0.29 -0.41
C SER A 112 6.08 0.20 0.14
N TRP A 113 6.59 -0.40 1.21
CA TRP A 113 7.87 -0.05 1.82
C TRP A 113 8.99 -1.05 1.50
N GLY A 114 8.81 -1.96 0.55
CA GLY A 114 9.74 -3.07 0.33
C GLY A 114 9.52 -4.23 1.30
N LEU A 115 10.15 -5.37 0.99
CA LEU A 115 10.05 -6.61 1.75
C LEU A 115 11.44 -7.14 2.13
N GLY A 116 11.52 -7.85 3.26
CA GLY A 116 12.74 -8.49 3.73
C GLY A 116 13.90 -7.50 3.94
N GLN A 117 15.10 -7.89 3.47
CA GLN A 117 16.30 -7.05 3.58
C GLN A 117 16.25 -5.78 2.71
N GLY A 118 15.33 -5.71 1.75
CA GLY A 118 15.13 -4.55 0.88
C GLY A 118 14.07 -3.56 1.39
N HIS A 119 13.61 -3.69 2.63
CA HIS A 119 12.63 -2.77 3.18
C HIS A 119 13.23 -1.38 3.44
N CYS A 120 12.41 -0.35 3.32
CA CYS A 120 12.79 1.04 3.55
C CYS A 120 13.06 1.28 5.04
N PRO A 121 14.30 1.59 5.47
CA PRO A 121 14.59 1.89 6.87
C PRO A 121 13.94 3.21 7.32
N GLY A 122 13.65 4.09 6.36
CA GLY A 122 12.98 5.38 6.58
C GLY A 122 11.47 5.29 6.80
N LYS A 123 10.84 4.11 6.70
CA LYS A 123 9.38 3.92 6.84
C LYS A 123 8.83 4.67 8.05
N HIS A 124 9.43 4.46 9.23
CA HIS A 124 8.92 5.04 10.48
C HIS A 124 9.03 6.56 10.52
N LEU A 125 10.12 7.12 9.98
CA LEU A 125 10.31 8.56 9.86
C LEU A 125 9.33 9.15 8.83
N ALA A 126 9.17 8.51 7.68
CA ALA A 126 8.26 8.96 6.62
C ALA A 126 6.80 9.01 7.11
N TYR A 127 6.33 7.98 7.82
CA TYR A 127 5.00 8.00 8.45
C TYR A 127 4.81 9.20 9.37
N LYS A 128 5.79 9.49 10.23
CA LYS A 128 5.74 10.63 11.14
C LYS A 128 5.74 11.96 10.39
N MET A 129 6.67 12.15 9.45
CA MET A 129 6.78 13.40 8.69
C MET A 129 5.52 13.67 7.88
N ILE A 130 5.04 12.69 7.11
CA ILE A 130 3.84 12.85 6.27
C ILE A 130 2.63 13.14 7.16
N SER A 131 2.45 12.36 8.24
CA SER A 131 1.31 12.55 9.15
C SER A 131 1.36 13.92 9.83
N MET A 132 2.52 14.37 10.30
CA MET A 132 2.69 15.68 10.92
C MET A 132 2.42 16.81 9.92
N THR A 133 2.97 16.72 8.71
CA THR A 133 2.76 17.72 7.66
C THR A 133 1.29 17.83 7.29
N VAL A 134 0.63 16.70 6.99
CA VAL A 134 -0.79 16.68 6.60
C VAL A 134 -1.68 17.15 7.74
N ALA A 135 -1.44 16.69 8.97
CA ALA A 135 -2.22 17.11 10.13
C ALA A 135 -2.08 18.61 10.39
N ARG A 136 -0.86 19.16 10.35
CA ARG A 136 -0.63 20.60 10.53
C ARG A 136 -1.24 21.43 9.40
N PHE A 137 -1.18 20.92 8.17
CA PHE A 137 -1.79 21.58 7.03
C PHE A 137 -3.31 21.68 7.21
N PHE A 138 -3.99 20.59 7.55
CA PHE A 138 -5.45 20.61 7.77
C PHE A 138 -5.89 21.27 9.09
N ASP A 139 -5.00 21.39 10.08
CA ASP A 139 -5.21 22.19 11.30
C ASP A 139 -5.26 23.69 10.97
N LYS A 140 -4.40 24.16 10.06
CA LYS A 140 -4.27 25.58 9.72
C LYS A 140 -5.05 26.01 8.49
N PHE A 141 -5.39 25.08 7.62
CA PHE A 141 -6.00 25.39 6.35
C PHE A 141 -7.25 24.55 6.10
N GLU A 142 -8.24 25.17 5.49
CA GLU A 142 -9.33 24.50 4.82
C GLU A 142 -8.97 24.39 3.33
N VAL A 143 -9.16 23.20 2.77
CA VAL A 143 -8.79 22.89 1.40
C VAL A 143 -10.01 22.34 0.70
N ARG A 144 -10.35 22.91 -0.44
CA ARG A 144 -11.44 22.43 -1.28
C ARG A 144 -10.95 22.27 -2.71
N PRO A 145 -11.29 21.19 -3.41
CA PRO A 145 -10.97 21.10 -4.84
C PRO A 145 -11.76 22.17 -5.61
N THR A 146 -11.19 22.70 -6.70
CA THR A 146 -11.92 23.66 -7.56
C THR A 146 -13.02 23.00 -8.38
N LYS A 147 -12.91 21.68 -8.59
CA LYS A 147 -13.90 20.84 -9.27
C LYS A 147 -14.29 19.69 -8.34
N GLU A 148 -15.57 19.39 -8.22
CA GLU A 148 -16.07 18.34 -7.30
C GLU A 148 -15.71 16.91 -7.78
N TYR A 149 -15.46 16.77 -9.08
CA TYR A 149 -15.12 15.48 -9.68
C TYR A 149 -13.61 15.34 -9.86
N PHE A 150 -13.06 14.24 -9.34
CA PHE A 150 -11.67 13.81 -9.57
C PHE A 150 -11.47 13.20 -10.97
N GLU A 151 -12.32 13.57 -11.92
CA GLU A 151 -12.27 13.11 -13.30
C GLU A 151 -10.92 13.53 -13.88
N ASN A 152 -10.16 12.54 -14.36
CA ASN A 152 -8.84 12.69 -15.00
C ASN A 152 -7.62 12.79 -14.07
N ALA A 153 -7.67 12.34 -12.82
CA ALA A 153 -6.43 12.16 -12.05
C ALA A 153 -5.55 11.07 -12.69
N ASN A 154 -4.62 11.47 -13.55
CA ASN A 154 -3.70 10.59 -14.25
C ASN A 154 -2.39 10.53 -13.48
N PHE A 155 -1.87 9.32 -13.30
CA PHE A 155 -0.66 9.08 -12.54
C PHE A 155 0.41 8.52 -13.46
N GLU A 156 1.65 8.92 -13.23
CA GLU A 156 2.81 8.36 -13.92
C GLU A 156 3.84 7.87 -12.90
N ASP A 157 4.50 6.78 -13.24
CA ASP A 157 5.52 6.18 -12.39
C ASP A 157 6.77 7.06 -12.38
N VAL A 158 7.23 7.40 -11.18
CA VAL A 158 8.53 8.02 -10.98
C VAL A 158 9.50 6.91 -10.61
N ALA A 159 10.10 6.29 -11.62
CA ALA A 159 10.90 5.07 -11.48
C ALA A 159 11.95 5.14 -10.35
N VAL A 160 12.60 6.29 -10.17
CA VAL A 160 13.63 6.52 -9.13
C VAL A 160 13.02 6.66 -7.72
N ALA A 161 11.80 7.17 -7.61
CA ALA A 161 11.16 7.44 -6.32
C ALA A 161 10.31 6.26 -5.81
N GLY A 162 10.07 5.24 -6.64
CA GLY A 162 9.26 4.08 -6.29
C GLY A 162 7.79 4.40 -6.03
N VAL A 163 7.32 5.56 -6.51
CA VAL A 163 5.96 6.05 -6.33
C VAL A 163 5.43 6.67 -7.62
N GLN A 164 4.12 6.79 -7.71
CA GLN A 164 3.45 7.56 -8.73
C GLN A 164 3.31 9.02 -8.34
N ARG A 165 3.52 9.92 -9.31
CA ARG A 165 3.14 11.33 -9.21
C ARG A 165 1.93 11.60 -10.08
N LEU A 166 1.20 12.65 -9.74
CA LEU A 166 0.15 13.17 -10.60
C LEU A 166 0.77 13.76 -11.87
N LYS A 167 0.25 13.37 -13.04
CA LYS A 167 0.72 13.83 -14.36
C LYS A 167 0.12 15.18 -14.74
N ASN A 168 -1.12 15.42 -14.34
CA ASN A 168 -1.86 16.64 -14.59
C ASN A 168 -1.90 17.54 -13.35
N GLU A 169 -2.25 18.80 -13.52
CA GLU A 169 -2.46 19.71 -12.40
C GLU A 169 -3.76 19.37 -11.66
N PHE A 170 -3.73 19.43 -10.32
CA PHE A 170 -4.90 19.35 -9.47
C PHE A 170 -4.99 20.62 -8.62
N THR A 171 -5.87 21.54 -9.03
CA THR A 171 -6.02 22.83 -8.38
C THR A 171 -6.93 22.72 -7.16
N VAL A 172 -6.49 23.30 -6.05
CA VAL A 172 -7.27 23.40 -4.81
C VAL A 172 -7.36 24.85 -4.34
N LEU A 173 -8.48 25.21 -3.76
CA LEU A 173 -8.66 26.45 -3.01
C LEU A 173 -8.21 26.21 -1.57
N ILE A 174 -7.34 27.08 -1.07
CA ILE A 174 -6.78 27.00 0.27
C ILE A 174 -7.16 28.27 1.03
N ARG A 175 -7.80 28.10 2.19
CA ARG A 175 -8.18 29.21 3.09
C ARG A 175 -7.57 28.96 4.47
N LYS A 176 -6.98 29.98 5.09
CA LYS A 176 -6.51 29.90 6.48
C LYS A 176 -7.72 29.75 7.42
N ARG A 177 -7.68 28.77 8.32
CA ARG A 177 -8.66 28.62 9.41
C ARG A 177 -8.38 29.69 10.47
N VAL A 178 -9.45 30.30 10.99
CA VAL A 178 -9.40 31.25 12.10
C VAL A 178 -9.41 30.48 13.41
#